data_AF-A0A6I4ZJH2-F1
#
_entry.id   AF-A0A6I4ZJH2-F1
#
_cell.length_a   1.000
_cell.length_b   1.000
_cell.length_c   1.000
_cell.angle_alpha   90.00
_cell.angle_beta   90.00
_cell.angle_gamma   90.00
#
_symmetry.space_group_name_H-M   'P 1'
#
loop_
_entity.id
_entity.type
_entity.pdbx_description
1 polymer ?
#
loop_
_entity_poly.entity_id
_entity_poly.type
_entity_poly.pdbx_seq_one_letter_code
_entity_poly.pdbx_strand_id
1 'polypeptide(L)'
;MTTNSQIILNGILDHHRKDADPEADPSSFFEFFTAQQILKDFDLSYDEIDAGLVGGSDDGGIDSFYILVNGDLVREDSEYEHLKKDVVIDLVIIQSKRQPSFKETPVERFITASNDLFDLSHTASLSDVYNEHLAEAIYRFHSLYRGLSPSFPQLNISFYYASMGTTPSKNIKRKASMLRELVKEQFPHSNYNFTFIGASELLELANRQPNTTFTLPLAETPIASENQVGYVCLVRLQDYFDLISDGSGMLQRHLFEANVRDYQGHTQVNDEIQESPSRSWI
;
A
#
# COMPACT_ATOMS: atom_id res chain seq x y z
N MET A 1 -16.98 -23.02 11.45
CA MET A 1 -17.45 -23.31 10.08
C MET A 1 -16.81 -22.29 9.16
N THR A 2 -16.39 -22.72 7.96
CA THR A 2 -15.85 -21.82 6.94
C THR A 2 -16.96 -20.91 6.42
N THR A 3 -16.71 -19.60 6.31
CA THR A 3 -17.68 -18.61 5.83
C THR A 3 -17.69 -18.54 4.30
N ASN A 4 -18.76 -17.97 3.73
CA ASN A 4 -18.83 -17.74 2.27
C ASN A 4 -17.68 -16.85 1.79
N SER A 5 -17.34 -15.79 2.53
CA SER A 5 -16.19 -14.92 2.19
C SER A 5 -14.89 -15.70 2.12
N GLN A 6 -14.65 -16.63 3.05
CA GLN A 6 -13.46 -17.49 3.03
C GLN A 6 -13.43 -18.44 1.81
N ILE A 7 -14.59 -18.97 1.40
CA ILE A 7 -14.69 -19.86 0.23
C ILE A 7 -14.42 -19.07 -1.06
N ILE A 8 -15.08 -17.93 -1.22
CA ILE A 8 -14.95 -17.07 -2.40
C ILE A 8 -13.52 -16.55 -2.53
N LEU A 9 -12.94 -16.03 -1.45
CA LEU A 9 -11.59 -15.50 -1.43
C LEU A 9 -10.55 -16.59 -1.78
N ASN A 10 -10.71 -17.82 -1.28
CA ASN A 10 -9.82 -18.92 -1.70
C ASN A 10 -9.93 -19.17 -3.21
N GLY A 11 -11.15 -19.16 -3.77
CA GLY A 11 -11.34 -19.31 -5.21
C GLY A 11 -10.65 -18.21 -6.02
N ILE A 12 -10.75 -16.95 -5.57
CA ILE A 12 -10.06 -15.80 -6.19
C ILE A 12 -8.54 -15.98 -6.12
N LEU A 13 -8.01 -16.27 -4.93
CA LEU A 13 -6.58 -16.48 -4.73
C LEU A 13 -6.04 -17.61 -5.61
N ASP A 14 -6.76 -18.73 -5.68
CA ASP A 14 -6.33 -19.88 -6.48
C ASP A 14 -6.40 -19.61 -7.99
N HIS A 15 -7.38 -18.82 -8.43
CA HIS A 15 -7.49 -18.41 -9.83
C HIS A 15 -6.39 -17.41 -10.21
N HIS A 16 -6.24 -16.32 -9.46
CA HIS A 16 -5.22 -15.31 -9.73
C HIS A 16 -3.81 -15.89 -9.66
N ARG A 17 -3.55 -16.79 -8.70
CA ARG A 17 -2.26 -17.49 -8.63
C ARG A 17 -2.02 -18.30 -9.90
N LYS A 18 -3.00 -19.08 -10.38
CA LYS A 18 -2.86 -19.87 -11.61
C LYS A 18 -2.65 -19.02 -12.86
N ASP A 19 -3.18 -17.80 -12.88
CA ASP A 19 -3.06 -16.93 -14.04
C ASP A 19 -1.72 -16.15 -14.02
N ALA A 20 -1.27 -15.73 -12.84
CA ALA A 20 -0.05 -14.93 -12.68
C ALA A 20 1.22 -15.79 -12.52
N ASP A 21 1.21 -16.75 -11.59
CA ASP A 21 2.33 -17.66 -11.32
C ASP A 21 1.82 -19.00 -10.76
N PRO A 22 1.56 -20.00 -11.65
CA PRO A 22 1.07 -21.32 -11.25
C PRO A 22 1.97 -22.07 -10.26
N GLU A 23 3.26 -21.76 -10.23
CA GLU A 23 4.28 -22.46 -9.43
C GLU A 23 4.53 -21.77 -8.07
N ALA A 24 4.07 -20.52 -7.89
CA ALA A 24 4.19 -19.80 -6.63
C ALA A 24 3.56 -20.55 -5.45
N ASP A 25 4.24 -20.55 -4.30
CA ASP A 25 3.68 -21.10 -3.06
C ASP A 25 2.37 -20.35 -2.69
N PRO A 26 1.30 -21.06 -2.31
CA PRO A 26 0.03 -20.46 -1.91
C PRO A 26 0.11 -19.41 -0.79
N SER A 27 1.14 -19.45 0.07
CA SER A 27 1.37 -18.49 1.16
C SER A 27 2.12 -17.27 0.65
N SER A 28 3.19 -17.45 -0.14
CA SER A 28 3.92 -16.34 -0.76
C SER A 28 3.03 -15.55 -1.72
N PHE A 29 2.18 -16.22 -2.50
CA PHE A 29 1.18 -15.54 -3.32
C PHE A 29 0.16 -14.76 -2.45
N PHE A 30 -0.20 -15.30 -1.28
CA PHE A 30 -1.10 -14.59 -0.36
C PHE A 30 -0.44 -13.33 0.20
N GLU A 31 0.85 -13.37 0.55
CA GLU A 31 1.63 -12.20 0.98
C GLU A 31 1.61 -11.11 -0.10
N PHE A 32 1.99 -11.45 -1.34
CA PHE A 32 1.93 -10.53 -2.48
C PHE A 32 0.51 -9.95 -2.68
N PHE A 33 -0.51 -10.82 -2.77
CA PHE A 33 -1.88 -10.41 -3.01
C PHE A 33 -2.39 -9.45 -1.93
N THR A 34 -2.13 -9.74 -0.66
CA THR A 34 -2.54 -8.87 0.44
C THR A 34 -1.85 -7.51 0.40
N ALA A 35 -0.54 -7.47 0.12
CA ALA A 35 0.17 -6.21 0.00
C ALA A 35 -0.40 -5.36 -1.15
N GLN A 36 -0.63 -5.98 -2.31
CA GLN A 36 -1.26 -5.33 -3.47
C GLN A 36 -2.64 -4.75 -3.12
N GLN A 37 -3.50 -5.51 -2.43
CA GLN A 37 -4.84 -5.03 -2.09
C GLN A 37 -4.83 -3.94 -0.99
N ILE A 38 -3.88 -4.00 -0.06
CA ILE A 38 -3.72 -2.99 1.01
C ILE A 38 -3.18 -1.68 0.45
N LEU A 39 -2.23 -1.75 -0.49
CA LEU A 39 -1.55 -0.60 -1.07
C LEU A 39 -2.22 -0.07 -2.34
N LYS A 40 -3.42 -0.56 -2.65
CA LYS A 40 -4.15 -0.26 -3.90
C LYS A 40 -4.33 1.23 -4.17
N ASP A 41 -4.52 2.03 -3.12
CA ASP A 41 -4.70 3.48 -3.23
C ASP A 41 -3.39 4.24 -3.51
N PHE A 42 -2.22 3.61 -3.31
CA PHE A 42 -0.91 4.19 -3.64
C PHE A 42 -0.49 3.94 -5.11
N ASP A 43 -1.24 3.12 -5.85
CA ASP A 43 -1.03 2.83 -7.27
C ASP A 43 0.38 2.28 -7.60
N LEU A 44 0.87 1.38 -6.74
CA LEU A 44 2.17 0.73 -6.91
C LEU A 44 2.11 -0.34 -8.02
N SER A 45 3.16 -0.38 -8.84
CA SER A 45 3.37 -1.41 -9.87
C SER A 45 3.69 -2.78 -9.25
N TYR A 46 3.65 -3.83 -10.07
CA TYR A 46 3.99 -5.19 -9.63
C TYR A 46 5.39 -5.25 -8.99
N ASP A 47 6.39 -4.67 -9.65
CA ASP A 47 7.78 -4.66 -9.18
C ASP A 47 7.95 -3.84 -7.88
N GLU A 48 7.15 -2.79 -7.71
CA GLU A 48 7.14 -1.98 -6.49
C GLU A 48 6.51 -2.72 -5.31
N ILE A 49 5.45 -3.50 -5.56
CA ILE A 49 4.87 -4.41 -4.55
C ILE A 49 5.90 -5.51 -4.21
N ASP A 50 6.49 -6.15 -5.22
CA ASP A 50 7.46 -7.23 -5.01
C ASP A 50 8.69 -6.74 -4.21
N ALA A 51 9.21 -5.55 -4.53
CA ALA A 51 10.35 -4.94 -3.83
C ALA A 51 10.10 -4.65 -2.33
N GLY A 52 8.84 -4.54 -1.91
CA GLY A 52 8.48 -4.35 -0.50
C GLY A 52 8.22 -5.66 0.25
N LEU A 53 8.30 -6.82 -0.40
CA LEU A 53 8.20 -8.12 0.26
C LEU A 53 9.53 -8.47 0.94
N VAL A 54 9.50 -8.65 2.26
CA VAL A 54 10.68 -8.96 3.09
C VAL A 54 10.53 -10.28 3.86
N GLY A 55 9.41 -10.98 3.63
CA GLY A 55 9.07 -12.24 4.26
C GLY A 55 10.08 -13.34 3.97
N GLY A 56 10.31 -14.20 4.96
CA GLY A 56 11.30 -15.26 4.86
C GLY A 56 11.71 -15.83 6.21
N SER A 57 12.87 -16.51 6.24
CA SER A 57 13.48 -16.84 7.53
C SER A 57 13.93 -15.55 8.20
N ASP A 58 13.84 -15.47 9.53
CA ASP A 58 14.29 -14.34 10.35
C ASP A 58 13.72 -12.97 9.90
N ASP A 59 12.46 -12.96 9.45
CA ASP A 59 11.72 -11.78 9.01
C ASP A 59 11.10 -10.96 10.16
N GLY A 60 11.40 -11.30 11.42
CA GLY A 60 10.80 -10.64 12.58
C GLY A 60 9.27 -10.75 12.65
N GLY A 61 8.62 -11.58 11.82
CA GLY A 61 7.18 -11.56 11.57
C GLY A 61 6.70 -10.28 10.90
N ILE A 62 7.42 -9.81 9.89
CA ILE A 62 7.02 -8.80 8.91
C ILE A 62 7.15 -9.45 7.53
N ASP A 63 6.04 -9.68 6.83
CA ASP A 63 6.07 -10.25 5.48
C ASP A 63 6.27 -9.13 4.42
N SER A 64 5.85 -7.90 4.71
CA SER A 64 6.06 -6.75 3.80
C SER A 64 6.32 -5.43 4.54
N PHE A 65 7.15 -4.58 3.95
CA PHE A 65 7.62 -3.32 4.51
C PHE A 65 7.75 -2.27 3.41
N TYR A 66 6.99 -1.18 3.51
CA TYR A 66 6.98 -0.11 2.52
C TYR A 66 7.19 1.23 3.20
N ILE A 67 8.03 2.07 2.60
CA ILE A 67 8.20 3.46 2.99
C ILE A 67 7.83 4.30 1.78
N LEU A 68 6.90 5.22 1.96
CA LEU A 68 6.52 6.15 0.91
C LEU A 68 6.72 7.60 1.39
N VAL A 69 7.21 8.46 0.50
CA VAL A 69 7.41 9.89 0.76
C VAL A 69 6.53 10.67 -0.19
N ASN A 70 5.62 11.47 0.38
CA ASN A 70 4.51 12.08 -0.37
C ASN A 70 3.79 11.06 -1.25
N GLY A 71 3.76 9.82 -0.71
CA GLY A 71 3.33 8.53 -1.22
C GLY A 71 3.99 7.97 -2.49
N ASP A 72 5.15 8.47 -2.93
CA ASP A 72 5.99 7.74 -3.87
C ASP A 72 6.84 6.72 -3.11
N LEU A 73 6.98 5.49 -3.64
CA LEU A 73 7.75 4.44 -2.99
C LEU A 73 9.24 4.82 -2.91
N VAL A 74 9.83 4.64 -1.72
CA VAL A 74 11.25 4.88 -1.49
C VAL A 74 12.07 3.71 -2.00
N ARG A 75 12.94 3.98 -2.98
CA ARG A 75 13.93 3.04 -3.54
C ARG A 75 15.35 3.45 -3.16
N GLU A 76 16.36 2.73 -3.64
CA GLU A 76 17.78 3.00 -3.34
C GLU A 76 18.31 4.29 -3.94
N ASP A 77 17.79 4.66 -5.10
CA ASP A 77 18.19 5.82 -5.90
C ASP A 77 17.29 7.04 -5.66
N SER A 78 16.37 6.97 -4.70
CA SER A 78 15.42 8.04 -4.47
C SER A 78 16.05 9.21 -3.70
N GLU A 79 15.99 10.41 -4.28
CA GLU A 79 16.52 11.65 -3.70
C GLU A 79 15.39 12.51 -3.12
N TYR A 80 15.47 12.83 -1.82
CA TYR A 80 14.41 13.57 -1.10
C TYR A 80 14.92 14.83 -0.39
N GLU A 81 16.21 15.15 -0.51
CA GLU A 81 16.87 16.29 0.13
C GLU A 81 16.30 17.64 -0.33
N HIS A 82 15.63 17.66 -1.47
CA HIS A 82 14.98 18.85 -2.02
C HIS A 82 13.61 19.14 -1.37
N LEU A 83 13.02 18.18 -0.66
CA LEU A 83 11.73 18.34 0.01
C LEU A 83 11.89 19.15 1.30
N LYS A 84 11.24 20.31 1.37
CA LYS A 84 11.42 21.27 2.48
C LYS A 84 10.17 21.57 3.29
N LYS A 85 8.98 21.23 2.78
CA LYS A 85 7.68 21.51 3.42
C LYS A 85 6.68 20.42 3.08
N ASP A 86 5.71 20.25 3.97
CA ASP A 86 4.55 19.37 3.80
C ASP A 86 4.94 17.93 3.44
N VAL A 87 6.06 17.47 4.01
CA VAL A 87 6.57 16.12 3.79
C VAL A 87 5.77 15.14 4.61
N VAL A 88 5.18 14.16 3.93
CA VAL A 88 4.47 13.03 4.56
C VAL A 88 5.29 11.77 4.34
N ILE A 89 5.56 11.04 5.41
CA ILE A 89 6.21 9.73 5.36
C ILE A 89 5.17 8.70 5.79
N ASP A 90 4.81 7.80 4.88
CA ASP A 90 3.93 6.67 5.14
C ASP A 90 4.79 5.41 5.31
N LEU A 91 4.83 4.87 6.52
CA LEU A 91 5.45 3.58 6.83
C LEU A 91 4.35 2.53 6.94
N VAL A 92 4.34 1.57 6.01
CA VAL A 92 3.35 0.49 5.94
C VAL A 92 4.01 -0.85 6.19
N ILE A 93 3.55 -1.56 7.23
CA ILE A 93 4.10 -2.84 7.68
C ILE A 93 2.99 -3.88 7.67
N ILE A 94 3.20 -4.98 6.96
CA ILE A 94 2.17 -5.98 6.68
C ILE A 94 2.63 -7.35 7.13
N GLN A 95 1.74 -8.07 7.83
CA GLN A 95 1.86 -9.48 8.12
C GLN A 95 0.66 -10.22 7.55
N SER A 96 0.92 -11.23 6.75
CA SER A 96 -0.05 -11.96 5.96
C SER A 96 0.05 -13.45 6.23
N LYS A 97 -0.96 -14.00 6.88
CA LYS A 97 -1.02 -15.44 7.15
C LYS A 97 -2.26 -16.07 6.56
N ARG A 98 -2.05 -16.99 5.61
CA ARG A 98 -3.11 -17.81 5.00
C ARG A 98 -3.61 -18.88 5.99
N GLN A 99 -4.24 -18.43 7.08
CA GLN A 99 -4.76 -19.26 8.16
C GLN A 99 -6.21 -18.88 8.49
N PRO A 100 -7.05 -19.83 8.94
CA PRO A 100 -8.50 -19.62 9.08
C PRO A 100 -8.91 -18.72 10.25
N SER A 101 -7.96 -18.27 11.08
CA SER A 101 -8.23 -17.39 12.21
C SER A 101 -7.00 -16.56 12.59
N PHE A 102 -7.24 -15.38 13.17
CA PHE A 102 -6.18 -14.57 13.76
C PHE A 102 -5.60 -15.26 14.99
N LYS A 103 -4.26 -15.29 15.05
CA LYS A 103 -3.46 -15.72 16.21
C LYS A 103 -2.77 -14.54 16.88
N GLU A 104 -2.37 -14.70 18.14
CA GLU A 104 -1.63 -13.69 18.91
C GLU A 104 -0.20 -13.51 18.40
N THR A 105 0.46 -14.60 17.97
CA THR A 105 1.89 -14.62 17.60
C THR A 105 2.31 -13.57 16.57
N PRO A 106 1.56 -13.32 15.47
CA PRO A 106 1.88 -12.23 14.55
C PRO A 106 1.96 -10.84 15.20
N VAL A 107 1.04 -10.53 16.14
CA VAL A 107 1.06 -9.24 16.83
C VAL A 107 2.19 -9.19 17.85
N GLU A 108 2.53 -10.31 18.50
CA GLU A 108 3.69 -10.40 19.39
C GLU A 108 5.00 -10.15 18.63
N ARG A 109 5.13 -10.74 17.43
CA ARG A 109 6.27 -10.52 16.55
C ARG A 109 6.39 -9.07 16.11
N PHE A 110 5.29 -8.42 15.72
CA PHE A 110 5.31 -6.97 15.48
C PHE A 110 5.79 -6.16 16.67
N ILE A 111 5.36 -6.48 17.89
CA ILE A 111 5.84 -5.80 19.10
C ILE A 111 7.35 -5.99 19.26
N THR A 112 7.84 -7.22 19.13
CA THR A 112 9.28 -7.51 19.22
C THR A 112 10.06 -6.76 18.15
N ALA A 113 9.72 -6.91 16.87
CA ALA A 113 10.39 -6.25 15.75
C ALA A 113 10.33 -4.72 15.85
N SER A 114 9.22 -4.16 16.36
CA SER A 114 9.05 -2.71 16.54
C SER A 114 10.00 -2.10 17.56
N ASN A 115 10.49 -2.86 18.55
CA ASN A 115 11.51 -2.34 19.46
C ASN A 115 12.80 -1.99 18.72
N ASP A 116 13.22 -2.85 17.79
CA ASP A 116 14.45 -2.64 17.01
C ASP A 116 14.22 -1.68 15.84
N LEU A 117 13.09 -1.83 15.13
CA LEU A 117 12.70 -0.98 14.00
C LEU A 117 12.60 0.51 14.39
N PHE A 118 12.08 0.83 15.57
CA PHE A 118 11.87 2.22 15.99
C PHE A 118 12.97 2.78 16.90
N ASP A 119 13.91 1.94 17.34
CA ASP A 119 15.10 2.40 18.05
C ASP A 119 16.09 3.03 17.07
N LEU A 120 15.95 4.35 16.85
CA LEU A 120 16.92 5.10 16.08
C LEU A 120 18.30 5.15 16.75
N SER A 121 18.47 4.75 18.00
CA SER A 121 19.78 4.73 18.68
C SER A 121 20.52 3.40 18.54
N HIS A 122 19.91 2.42 17.87
CA HIS A 122 20.44 1.07 17.78
C HIS A 122 21.85 1.04 17.19
N THR A 123 22.77 0.39 17.90
CA THR A 123 24.20 0.29 17.51
C THR A 123 24.59 -1.12 17.09
N ALA A 124 23.79 -2.13 17.43
CA ALA A 124 24.01 -3.50 16.98
C ALA A 124 23.58 -3.66 15.52
N SER A 125 24.16 -4.65 14.85
CA SER A 125 23.80 -4.98 13.48
C SER A 125 22.43 -5.66 13.47
N LEU A 126 21.46 -5.07 12.77
CA LEU A 126 20.14 -5.68 12.55
C LEU A 126 20.27 -6.98 11.75
N SER A 127 21.31 -7.10 10.92
CA SER A 127 21.61 -8.30 10.14
C SER A 127 22.03 -9.51 10.98
N ASP A 128 22.31 -9.34 12.28
CA ASP A 128 22.55 -10.46 13.21
C ASP A 128 21.25 -11.11 13.69
N VAL A 129 20.12 -10.39 13.56
CA VAL A 129 18.81 -10.77 14.09
C VAL A 129 17.78 -11.00 12.99
N TYR A 130 17.84 -10.18 11.94
CA TYR A 130 16.90 -10.16 10.84
C TYR A 130 17.57 -10.55 9.53
N ASN A 131 16.76 -11.05 8.60
CA ASN A 131 17.22 -11.23 7.22
C ASN A 131 17.66 -9.91 6.57
N GLU A 132 18.45 -10.02 5.50
CA GLU A 132 19.03 -8.88 4.79
C GLU A 132 17.96 -7.89 4.30
N HIS A 133 16.88 -8.39 3.70
CA HIS A 133 15.79 -7.57 3.17
C HIS A 133 15.14 -6.69 4.23
N LEU A 134 14.78 -7.25 5.38
CA LEU A 134 14.18 -6.49 6.47
C LEU A 134 15.19 -5.55 7.12
N ALA A 135 16.42 -6.00 7.36
CA ALA A 135 17.46 -5.15 7.94
C ALA A 135 17.72 -3.90 7.08
N GLU A 136 17.87 -4.09 5.76
CA GLU A 136 18.03 -2.99 4.79
C GLU A 136 16.83 -2.05 4.78
N ALA A 137 15.60 -2.58 4.80
CA ALA A 137 14.40 -1.76 4.84
C ALA A 137 14.32 -0.90 6.12
N ILE A 138 14.72 -1.45 7.27
CA ILE A 138 14.80 -0.70 8.53
C ILE A 138 15.88 0.39 8.44
N TYR A 139 17.08 0.06 7.94
CA TYR A 139 18.15 1.04 7.76
C TYR A 139 17.75 2.17 6.81
N ARG A 140 17.02 1.85 5.74
CA ARG A 140 16.47 2.81 4.80
C ARG A 140 15.49 3.76 5.49
N PHE A 141 14.58 3.23 6.30
CA PHE A 141 13.67 4.05 7.11
C PHE A 141 14.42 4.97 8.08
N HIS A 142 15.42 4.46 8.80
CA HIS A 142 16.23 5.25 9.73
C HIS A 142 16.97 6.39 9.03
N SER A 143 17.63 6.09 7.91
CA SER A 143 18.36 7.06 7.10
C SER A 143 17.42 8.15 6.57
N LEU A 144 16.32 7.75 5.95
CA LEU A 144 15.31 8.63 5.38
C LEU A 144 14.71 9.56 6.43
N TYR A 145 14.22 9.00 7.55
CA TYR A 145 13.56 9.77 8.59
C TYR A 145 14.51 10.79 9.24
N ARG A 146 15.78 10.41 9.45
CA ARG A 146 16.81 11.35 9.94
C ARG A 146 17.12 12.44 8.92
N GLY A 147 17.26 12.08 7.63
CA GLY A 147 17.54 13.00 6.55
C GLY A 147 16.44 14.04 6.36
N LEU A 148 15.18 13.63 6.51
CA LEU A 148 14.01 14.49 6.40
C LEU A 148 13.64 15.19 7.72
N SER A 149 14.28 14.87 8.85
CA SER A 149 13.96 15.51 10.13
C SER A 149 13.94 17.05 10.12
N PRO A 150 14.77 17.79 9.35
CA PRO A 150 14.70 19.25 9.28
C PRO A 150 13.40 19.78 8.66
N SER A 151 12.69 18.98 7.86
CA SER A 151 11.40 19.35 7.27
C SER A 151 10.21 19.09 8.19
N PHE A 152 10.44 18.54 9.39
CA PHE A 152 9.40 18.12 10.35
C PHE A 152 8.29 17.28 9.68
N PRO A 153 8.63 16.13 9.08
CA PRO A 153 7.68 15.36 8.30
C PRO A 153 6.55 14.82 9.18
N GLN A 154 5.33 14.77 8.62
CA GLN A 154 4.24 14.02 9.21
C GLN A 154 4.51 12.52 9.00
N LEU A 155 4.75 11.79 10.09
CA LEU A 155 4.99 10.35 10.04
C LEU A 155 3.69 9.60 10.28
N ASN A 156 3.21 8.84 9.30
CA ASN A 156 2.09 7.93 9.41
C ASN A 156 2.63 6.49 9.49
N ILE A 157 2.30 5.75 10.55
CA ILE A 157 2.73 4.36 10.75
C ILE A 157 1.49 3.47 10.75
N SER A 158 1.41 2.58 9.76
CA SER A 158 0.27 1.69 9.56
C SER A 158 0.70 0.24 9.60
N PHE A 159 0.19 -0.48 10.59
CA PHE A 159 0.33 -1.93 10.69
C PHE A 159 -0.91 -2.64 10.16
N TYR A 160 -0.69 -3.65 9.33
CA TYR A 160 -1.74 -4.52 8.81
C TYR A 160 -1.46 -5.96 9.19
N TYR A 161 -2.48 -6.63 9.71
CA TYR A 161 -2.46 -8.07 9.87
C TYR A 161 -3.58 -8.68 9.04
N ALA A 162 -3.21 -9.26 7.89
CA ALA A 162 -4.11 -9.96 6.99
C ALA A 162 -4.17 -11.46 7.29
N SER A 163 -5.38 -12.02 7.31
CA SER A 163 -5.58 -13.47 7.38
C SER A 163 -6.86 -13.92 6.71
N MET A 164 -7.01 -15.23 6.50
CA MET A 164 -8.30 -15.81 6.10
C MET A 164 -9.30 -15.84 7.27
N GLY A 165 -8.98 -15.27 8.44
CA GLY A 165 -9.87 -15.20 9.60
C GLY A 165 -11.04 -14.24 9.42
N THR A 166 -11.95 -14.23 10.40
CA THR A 166 -13.09 -13.32 10.44
C THR A 166 -12.84 -12.16 11.39
N THR A 167 -12.99 -12.38 12.69
CA THR A 167 -12.86 -11.33 13.71
C THR A 167 -11.76 -11.68 14.71
N PRO A 168 -10.82 -10.79 15.00
CA PRO A 168 -9.80 -11.02 16.02
C PRO A 168 -10.43 -11.01 17.42
N SER A 169 -9.91 -11.86 18.31
CA SER A 169 -10.36 -11.93 19.71
C SER A 169 -9.96 -10.68 20.50
N LYS A 170 -10.61 -10.46 21.65
CA LYS A 170 -10.30 -9.34 22.55
C LYS A 170 -8.83 -9.32 23.00
N ASN A 171 -8.21 -10.49 23.17
CA ASN A 171 -6.81 -10.62 23.58
C ASN A 171 -5.85 -10.13 22.49
N ILE A 172 -6.12 -10.49 21.23
CA ILE A 172 -5.32 -10.06 20.08
C ILE A 172 -5.44 -8.54 19.91
N LYS A 173 -6.66 -7.98 20.03
CA LYS A 173 -6.89 -6.53 20.00
C LYS A 173 -6.14 -5.80 21.11
N ARG A 174 -6.10 -6.36 22.33
CA ARG A 174 -5.32 -5.80 23.44
C ARG A 174 -3.83 -5.72 23.13
N LYS A 175 -3.25 -6.76 22.50
CA LYS A 175 -1.84 -6.74 22.07
C LYS A 175 -1.59 -5.67 21.01
N ALA A 176 -2.50 -5.49 20.06
CA ALA A 176 -2.40 -4.41 19.07
C ALA A 176 -2.44 -3.01 19.74
N SER A 177 -3.15 -2.86 20.86
CA SER A 177 -3.07 -1.65 21.68
C SER A 177 -1.73 -1.48 22.38
N MET A 178 -1.06 -2.57 22.80
CA MET A 178 0.29 -2.47 23.37
C MET A 178 1.31 -1.99 22.33
N LEU A 179 1.19 -2.47 21.09
CA LEU A 179 2.02 -1.99 19.98
C LEU A 179 1.82 -0.49 19.73
N ARG A 180 0.58 0.01 19.82
CA ARG A 180 0.30 1.45 19.73
C ARG A 180 1.08 2.24 20.77
N GLU A 181 1.05 1.82 22.02
CA GLU A 181 1.75 2.54 23.10
C GLU A 181 3.27 2.55 22.86
N LEU A 182 3.85 1.42 22.44
CA LEU A 182 5.26 1.33 22.07
C LEU A 182 5.63 2.33 20.97
N VAL A 183 4.85 2.37 19.88
CA VAL A 183 5.11 3.31 18.77
C VAL A 183 4.97 4.76 19.22
N LYS A 184 3.97 5.04 20.07
CA LYS A 184 3.73 6.40 20.59
C LYS A 184 4.78 6.87 21.59
N GLU A 185 5.45 5.94 22.28
CA GLU A 185 6.60 6.25 23.12
C GLU A 185 7.81 6.68 22.28
N GLN A 186 8.07 5.99 21.16
CA GLN A 186 9.20 6.30 20.26
C GLN A 186 8.92 7.52 19.36
N PHE A 187 7.70 7.64 18.84
CA PHE A 187 7.28 8.72 17.93
C PHE A 187 5.98 9.38 18.40
N PRO A 188 6.01 10.28 19.40
CA PRO A 188 4.81 10.86 20.00
C PRO A 188 3.88 11.59 19.03
N HIS A 189 4.46 12.25 18.02
CA HIS A 189 3.73 13.04 17.02
C HIS A 189 3.36 12.26 15.76
N SER A 190 3.70 10.98 15.65
CA SER A 190 3.29 10.15 14.52
C SER A 190 1.77 9.92 14.50
N ASN A 191 1.18 9.67 13.35
CA ASN A 191 -0.10 8.99 13.28
C ASN A 191 0.14 7.48 13.35
N TYR A 192 -0.73 6.77 14.07
CA TYR A 192 -0.63 5.32 14.21
C TYR A 192 -1.96 4.68 13.86
N ASN A 193 -1.92 3.65 13.02
CA ASN A 193 -3.05 2.80 12.72
C ASN A 193 -2.66 1.31 12.81
N PHE A 194 -3.59 0.48 13.29
CA PHE A 194 -3.47 -0.97 13.26
C PHE A 194 -4.77 -1.55 12.72
N THR A 195 -4.69 -2.27 11.60
CA THR A 195 -5.87 -2.84 10.93
C THR A 195 -5.75 -4.35 10.82
N PHE A 196 -6.79 -5.04 11.28
CA PHE A 196 -6.97 -6.47 11.00
C PHE A 196 -7.78 -6.61 9.73
N ILE A 197 -7.26 -7.37 8.77
CA ILE A 197 -7.92 -7.63 7.49
C ILE A 197 -8.27 -9.11 7.45
N GLY A 198 -9.56 -9.41 7.62
CA GLY A 198 -10.08 -10.75 7.51
C GLY A 198 -10.48 -11.09 6.07
N ALA A 199 -11.08 -12.26 5.90
CA ALA A 199 -11.52 -12.73 4.58
C ALA A 199 -12.60 -11.84 3.95
N SER A 200 -13.47 -11.23 4.75
CA SER A 200 -14.51 -10.32 4.23
C SER A 200 -13.90 -8.99 3.79
N GLU A 201 -13.05 -8.40 4.63
CA GLU A 201 -12.39 -7.12 4.35
C GLU A 201 -11.45 -7.25 3.14
N LEU A 202 -10.71 -8.35 3.03
CA LEU A 202 -9.85 -8.59 1.87
C LEU A 202 -10.65 -8.80 0.58
N LEU A 203 -11.81 -9.45 0.66
CA LEU A 203 -12.73 -9.59 -0.47
C LEU A 203 -13.32 -8.24 -0.90
N GLU A 204 -13.64 -7.37 0.05
CA GLU A 204 -14.07 -5.99 -0.23
C GLU A 204 -12.98 -5.19 -0.92
N LEU A 205 -11.72 -5.27 -0.44
CA LEU A 205 -10.57 -4.64 -1.10
C LEU A 205 -10.34 -5.18 -2.51
N ALA A 206 -10.45 -6.50 -2.70
CA ALA A 206 -10.31 -7.14 -4.00
C ALA A 206 -11.40 -6.69 -4.98
N ASN A 207 -12.65 -6.62 -4.51
CA ASN A 207 -13.80 -6.20 -5.31
C ASN A 207 -13.87 -4.68 -5.55
N ARG A 208 -13.11 -3.88 -4.78
CA ARG A 208 -13.03 -2.44 -5.00
C ARG A 208 -12.44 -2.20 -6.39
N GLN A 209 -13.31 -1.79 -7.31
CA GLN A 209 -12.87 -1.30 -8.61
C GLN A 209 -12.17 0.05 -8.40
N PRO A 210 -11.07 0.33 -9.12
CA PRO A 210 -10.60 1.70 -9.24
C PRO A 210 -11.77 2.56 -9.71
N ASN A 211 -12.00 3.71 -9.08
CA ASN A 211 -12.95 4.66 -9.63
C ASN A 211 -12.38 5.09 -10.99
N THR A 212 -12.97 4.61 -12.08
CA THR A 212 -12.55 5.00 -13.44
C THR A 212 -13.31 6.22 -13.93
N THR A 213 -14.36 6.62 -13.21
CA THR A 213 -15.24 7.73 -13.59
C THR A 213 -15.32 8.73 -12.45
N PHE A 214 -14.88 9.95 -12.74
CA PHE A 214 -14.89 11.08 -11.81
C PHE A 214 -15.93 12.10 -12.24
N THR A 215 -16.72 12.57 -11.27
CA THR A 215 -17.69 13.63 -11.52
C THR A 215 -17.17 14.93 -10.91
N LEU A 216 -16.91 15.92 -11.75
CA LEU A 216 -16.52 17.25 -11.32
C LEU A 216 -17.69 18.22 -11.54
N PRO A 217 -18.36 18.68 -10.46
CA PRO A 217 -19.38 19.72 -10.56
C PRO A 217 -18.78 21.01 -11.12
N LEU A 218 -19.33 21.49 -12.23
CA LEU A 218 -18.92 22.75 -12.84
C LEU A 218 -19.76 23.90 -12.29
N ALA A 219 -19.12 25.03 -11.99
CA ALA A 219 -19.82 26.24 -11.57
C ALA A 219 -20.59 26.88 -12.73
N GLU A 220 -20.09 26.71 -13.96
CA GLU A 220 -20.67 27.23 -15.20
C GLU A 220 -20.55 26.23 -16.34
N THR A 221 -21.19 26.52 -17.47
CA THR A 221 -21.09 25.68 -18.68
C THR A 221 -19.65 25.72 -19.21
N PRO A 222 -19.03 24.57 -19.52
CA PRO A 222 -17.64 24.52 -19.97
C PRO A 222 -17.49 25.12 -21.38
N ILE A 223 -16.35 25.76 -21.63
CA ILE A 223 -16.00 26.34 -22.92
C ILE A 223 -15.17 25.31 -23.69
N ALA A 224 -15.68 24.83 -24.83
CA ALA A 224 -14.93 23.93 -25.69
C ALA A 224 -13.89 24.72 -26.52
N SER A 225 -12.68 24.17 -26.64
CA SER A 225 -11.69 24.66 -27.62
C SER A 225 -12.19 24.43 -29.06
N GLU A 226 -11.67 25.20 -30.03
CA GLU A 226 -12.15 25.25 -31.43
C GLU A 226 -12.25 23.89 -32.14
N ASN A 227 -11.53 22.86 -31.66
CA ASN A 227 -11.55 21.50 -32.20
C ASN A 227 -12.12 20.43 -31.24
N GLN A 228 -12.79 20.82 -30.15
CA GLN A 228 -13.30 19.92 -29.08
C GLN A 228 -12.23 19.02 -28.43
N VAL A 229 -10.94 19.32 -28.62
CA VAL A 229 -9.82 18.55 -28.04
C VAL A 229 -9.58 18.91 -26.56
N GLY A 230 -10.26 19.93 -26.04
CA GLY A 230 -10.15 20.33 -24.65
C GLY A 230 -11.29 21.22 -24.20
N TYR A 231 -11.55 21.20 -22.89
CA TYR A 231 -12.56 22.01 -22.23
C TYR A 231 -11.88 22.94 -21.22
N VAL A 232 -12.32 24.19 -21.16
CA VAL A 232 -12.00 25.12 -20.07
C VAL A 232 -13.23 25.19 -19.17
N CYS A 233 -13.05 24.82 -17.91
CA CYS A 233 -14.13 24.68 -16.94
C CYS A 233 -13.88 25.59 -15.73
N LEU A 234 -14.94 26.23 -15.22
CA LEU A 234 -14.91 26.90 -13.93
C LEU A 234 -15.43 25.95 -12.85
N VAL A 235 -14.65 25.73 -11.79
CA VAL A 235 -14.97 24.80 -10.69
C VAL A 235 -14.73 25.47 -9.35
N ARG A 236 -15.52 25.10 -8.34
CA ARG A 236 -15.22 25.55 -6.96
C ARG A 236 -13.99 24.80 -6.47
N LEU A 237 -13.13 25.49 -5.74
CA LEU A 237 -11.91 24.89 -5.22
C LEU A 237 -12.20 23.66 -4.34
N GLN A 238 -13.28 23.69 -3.55
CA GLN A 238 -13.71 22.53 -2.75
C GLN A 238 -14.07 21.33 -3.63
N ASP A 239 -14.86 21.53 -4.69
CA ASP A 239 -15.25 20.44 -5.59
C ASP A 239 -14.03 19.86 -6.32
N TYR A 240 -13.07 20.70 -6.69
CA TYR A 240 -11.80 20.24 -7.27
C TYR A 240 -10.97 19.48 -6.24
N PHE A 241 -10.87 19.97 -5.01
CA PHE A 241 -10.17 19.29 -3.91
C PHE A 241 -10.77 17.91 -3.63
N ASP A 242 -12.10 17.81 -3.57
CA ASP A 242 -12.83 16.55 -3.35
C ASP A 242 -12.69 15.59 -4.54
N LEU A 243 -12.49 16.10 -5.75
CA LEU A 243 -12.20 15.29 -6.93
C LEU A 243 -10.80 14.65 -6.83
N ILE A 244 -9.80 15.47 -6.50
CA ILE A 244 -8.39 15.08 -6.54
C ILE A 244 -7.93 14.40 -5.26
N SER A 245 -8.76 14.37 -4.22
CA SER A 245 -8.45 13.78 -2.92
C SER A 245 -9.44 12.66 -2.61
N ASP A 246 -9.00 11.62 -1.90
CA ASP A 246 -9.88 10.56 -1.41
C ASP A 246 -10.63 11.00 -0.14
N GLY A 247 -11.52 10.13 0.37
CA GLY A 247 -12.26 10.38 1.61
C GLY A 247 -11.39 10.53 2.86
N SER A 248 -10.08 10.29 2.77
CA SER A 248 -9.09 10.49 3.83
C SER A 248 -8.26 11.78 3.66
N GLY A 249 -8.46 12.52 2.56
CA GLY A 249 -7.74 13.75 2.24
C GLY A 249 -6.42 13.52 1.52
N MET A 250 -6.14 12.29 1.06
CA MET A 250 -4.93 11.95 0.29
C MET A 250 -5.19 12.12 -1.20
N LEU A 251 -4.20 12.59 -1.96
CA LEU A 251 -4.35 12.80 -3.40
C LEU A 251 -4.58 11.46 -4.13
N GLN A 252 -5.60 11.43 -4.99
CA GLN A 252 -5.91 10.32 -5.89
C GLN A 252 -4.95 10.33 -7.08
N ARG A 253 -3.77 9.72 -6.92
CA ARG A 253 -2.65 9.83 -7.87
C ARG A 253 -2.95 9.36 -9.29
N HIS A 254 -3.79 8.35 -9.46
CA HIS A 254 -4.17 7.84 -10.78
C HIS A 254 -4.86 8.90 -11.67
N LEU A 255 -5.31 10.03 -11.11
CA LEU A 255 -5.79 11.19 -11.88
C LEU A 255 -4.68 12.01 -12.53
N PHE A 256 -3.46 11.93 -12.00
CA PHE A 256 -2.31 12.76 -12.36
C PHE A 256 -1.19 11.97 -13.03
N GLU A 257 -1.08 10.69 -12.73
CA GLU A 257 -0.27 9.78 -13.53
C GLU A 257 -0.98 9.53 -14.86
N ALA A 258 -0.61 10.30 -15.88
CA ALA A 258 -0.96 9.99 -17.25
C ALA A 258 -0.62 8.52 -17.51
N ASN A 259 -1.48 7.83 -18.27
CA ASN A 259 -1.42 6.44 -18.74
C ASN A 259 -0.07 5.98 -19.37
N VAL A 260 1.06 6.18 -18.69
CA VAL A 260 2.41 5.85 -19.15
C VAL A 260 2.84 4.49 -18.59
N ARG A 261 2.23 4.01 -17.50
CA ARG A 261 2.49 2.67 -16.92
C ARG A 261 1.74 1.54 -17.62
N ASP A 262 0.54 1.79 -18.16
CA ASP A 262 -0.28 0.76 -18.84
C ASP A 262 0.32 0.19 -20.14
N TYR A 263 1.42 0.76 -20.63
CA TYR A 263 2.15 0.26 -21.81
C TYR A 263 3.21 -0.81 -21.48
N GLN A 264 3.27 -1.29 -20.23
CA GLN A 264 4.12 -2.42 -19.83
C GLN A 264 3.28 -3.64 -19.42
N GLY A 265 2.65 -4.29 -20.41
CA GLY A 265 2.07 -5.62 -20.21
C GLY A 265 0.92 -5.93 -21.16
N HIS A 266 0.85 -7.18 -21.64
CA HIS A 266 -0.29 -7.67 -22.39
C HIS A 266 -1.50 -7.84 -21.45
N THR A 267 -2.34 -6.82 -21.36
CA THR A 267 -3.69 -6.93 -20.81
C THR A 267 -4.70 -6.94 -21.97
N GLN A 268 -5.85 -7.58 -21.76
CA GLN A 268 -6.91 -7.72 -22.77
C GLN A 268 -7.41 -6.37 -23.33
N VAL A 269 -7.20 -5.27 -22.58
CA VAL A 269 -7.48 -3.88 -23.00
C VAL A 269 -6.44 -3.38 -24.01
N ASN A 270 -5.18 -3.80 -23.88
CA ASN A 270 -4.11 -3.47 -24.84
C ASN A 270 -4.28 -4.21 -26.17
N ASP A 271 -4.90 -5.39 -26.17
CA ASP A 271 -5.25 -6.09 -27.42
C ASP A 271 -6.31 -5.30 -28.20
N GLU A 272 -7.30 -4.66 -27.54
CA GLU A 272 -8.29 -3.80 -28.22
C GLU A 272 -7.65 -2.50 -28.78
N ILE A 273 -6.60 -2.00 -28.13
CA ILE A 273 -5.83 -0.83 -28.61
C ILE A 273 -4.92 -1.23 -29.79
N GLN A 274 -4.31 -2.42 -29.75
CA GLN A 274 -3.51 -2.96 -30.87
C GLN A 274 -4.38 -3.36 -32.08
N GLU A 275 -5.61 -3.81 -31.85
CA GLU A 275 -6.61 -4.12 -32.88
C GLU A 275 -7.34 -2.89 -33.43
N SER A 276 -6.82 -1.68 -33.20
CA SER A 276 -7.21 -0.48 -33.94
C SER A 276 -6.26 -0.18 -35.11
N PRO A 277 -6.26 -0.95 -36.22
CA PRO A 277 -5.56 -0.54 -37.42
C PRO A 277 -6.43 0.48 -38.16
N SER A 278 -5.88 1.68 -38.32
CA SER A 278 -5.87 2.39 -39.60
C SER A 278 -7.07 2.15 -40.52
N ARG A 279 -8.23 2.75 -40.24
CA ARG A 279 -9.16 3.11 -41.32
C ARG A 279 -8.62 4.35 -42.04
N SER A 280 -7.65 4.07 -42.89
CA SER A 280 -7.46 4.63 -44.23
C SER A 280 -8.19 5.94 -44.54
N TRP A 281 -7.38 6.99 -44.71
CA TRP A 281 -7.61 8.12 -45.61
C TRP A 281 -8.37 7.71 -46.88
N ILE A 282 -9.61 8.19 -47.03
CA ILE A 282 -10.17 8.87 -48.22
C ILE A 282 -11.20 9.88 -47.69
#